data_AF-A0A1Q7V1N2-F1
#
_entry.id   AF-A0A1Q7V1N2-F1
#
_cell.length_a   1.000
_cell.length_b   1.000
_cell.length_c   1.000
_cell.angle_alpha   90.00
_cell.angle_beta   90.00
_cell.angle_gamma   90.00
#
_symmetry.space_group_name_H-M   'P 1'
#
loop_
_entity.id
_entity.type
_entity.pdbx_description
1 polymer ?
#
loop_
_entity_poly.entity_id
_entity_poly.type
_entity_poly.pdbx_seq_one_letter_code
_entity_poly.pdbx_strand_id
1 'polypeptide(L)'
;MPFTTREIENPDPVTRVVAADAAMRNQQAEQSGDDIGEKMVLNMGPSHPATHGVLRLVLELDGEIITKATPDVGFLHRGDEKIAENMQYNQFVPYTDRLDYLAPLANNVAYALAVEKLMGWEIPPRGKAIRVICCEVARISSHLMGLGAMALDLGAMTVFLYTFEEREKIYDLCELLTGARFTTSYTRVGGQIRDLPANFIPQLGKFLETFGPKLDECDNLLTRNRIFVDRTRDIGVIPRDRVIAYALSGPNLRGSGIEHDLRRKHPYLDYDQYDFEVVTGATGDCYDRYLVRIEEMRQSAKILWQVIDKLPSGPINVADWKNMLPPKSRVMTKMEELIHHFIVVTEGLKAPPGEIYFAAENPKGELG
;
A
#
# COMPACT_ATOMS: atom_id res chain seq x y z
N MET A 1 18.68 -36.39 -8.94
CA MET A 1 17.36 -36.71 -9.53
C MET A 1 17.24 -35.93 -10.83
N PRO A 2 16.82 -36.56 -11.94
CA PRO A 2 16.78 -35.92 -13.25
C PRO A 2 15.69 -34.84 -13.25
N PHE A 3 16.02 -33.63 -13.71
CA PHE A 3 15.04 -32.57 -13.91
C PHE A 3 14.17 -32.94 -15.11
N THR A 4 12.93 -33.37 -14.86
CA THR A 4 11.92 -33.51 -15.91
C THR A 4 11.40 -32.12 -16.26
N THR A 5 11.92 -31.52 -17.33
CA THR A 5 11.33 -30.33 -17.95
C THR A 5 10.00 -30.72 -18.56
N ARG A 6 8.90 -30.26 -17.95
CA ARG A 6 7.56 -30.37 -18.52
C ARG A 6 7.27 -29.05 -19.23
N GLU A 7 7.26 -29.06 -20.56
CA GLU A 7 6.76 -27.92 -21.33
C GLU A 7 5.27 -27.78 -21.02
N ILE A 8 4.93 -26.70 -20.32
CA ILE A 8 3.56 -26.29 -20.10
C ILE A 8 3.27 -25.29 -21.23
N GLU A 9 2.58 -25.74 -22.27
CA GLU A 9 1.99 -24.83 -23.25
C GLU A 9 1.06 -23.88 -22.49
N ASN A 10 1.44 -22.61 -22.39
CA ASN A 10 0.59 -21.57 -21.85
C ASN A 10 -0.36 -21.16 -22.99
N PRO A 11 -1.66 -21.51 -22.94
CA PRO A 11 -2.58 -21.13 -24.00
C PRO A 11 -2.68 -19.61 -24.04
N ASP A 12 -2.31 -19.05 -25.19
CA ASP A 12 -2.25 -17.61 -25.46
C ASP A 12 -3.53 -16.92 -24.94
N PRO A 13 -3.44 -15.99 -23.96
CA PRO A 13 -4.61 -15.39 -23.34
C PRO A 13 -5.47 -14.65 -24.37
N VAL A 14 -4.86 -14.15 -25.44
CA VAL A 14 -5.54 -13.48 -26.56
C VAL A 14 -6.53 -14.42 -27.25
N THR A 15 -6.16 -15.67 -27.52
CA THR A 15 -7.03 -16.63 -28.21
C THR A 15 -8.18 -17.10 -27.32
N ARG A 16 -7.96 -17.19 -26.00
CA ARG A 16 -9.04 -17.41 -25.03
C ARG A 16 -10.00 -16.24 -24.95
N VAL A 17 -9.51 -15.00 -25.01
CA VAL A 17 -10.34 -13.79 -25.04
C VAL A 17 -11.21 -13.77 -26.29
N VAL A 18 -10.65 -14.07 -27.46
CA VAL A 18 -11.42 -14.15 -28.72
C VAL A 18 -12.44 -15.30 -28.70
N ALA A 19 -12.08 -16.45 -28.14
CA ALA A 19 -12.99 -17.59 -28.01
C ALA A 19 -14.12 -17.35 -26.99
N ALA A 20 -13.83 -16.67 -25.88
CA ALA A 20 -14.82 -16.27 -24.89
C ALA A 20 -15.77 -15.20 -25.46
N ASP A 21 -15.25 -14.23 -26.22
CA ASP A 21 -16.06 -13.21 -26.89
C ASP A 21 -16.96 -13.83 -27.97
N ALA A 22 -16.47 -14.84 -28.69
CA ALA A 22 -17.26 -15.62 -29.64
C ALA A 22 -18.32 -16.49 -28.96
N ALA A 23 -18.00 -17.11 -27.82
CA ALA A 23 -18.95 -17.92 -27.05
C ALA A 23 -20.07 -17.07 -26.43
N MET A 24 -19.75 -15.86 -25.95
CA MET A 24 -20.75 -14.91 -25.45
C MET A 24 -21.68 -14.41 -26.55
N ARG A 25 -21.16 -14.13 -27.76
CA ARG A 25 -21.99 -13.79 -28.93
C ARG A 25 -22.90 -14.94 -29.36
N ASN A 26 -22.42 -16.18 -29.29
CA ASN A 26 -23.23 -17.34 -29.64
C ASN A 26 -24.33 -17.63 -28.59
N GLN A 27 -24.06 -17.40 -27.31
CA GLN A 27 -25.09 -17.50 -26.26
C GLN A 27 -26.18 -16.42 -26.40
N GLN A 28 -25.83 -15.23 -26.89
CA GLN A 28 -26.79 -14.16 -27.22
C GLN A 28 -27.74 -14.54 -28.36
N ALA A 29 -27.32 -15.41 -29.29
CA ALA A 29 -28.15 -15.84 -30.42
C ALA A 29 -29.18 -16.92 -30.03
N GLU A 30 -28.94 -17.68 -28.95
CA GLU A 30 -29.82 -18.78 -28.52
C GLU A 30 -30.84 -18.36 -27.44
N GLN A 31 -30.70 -17.17 -26.83
CA GLN A 31 -31.58 -16.66 -25.77
C GLN A 31 -32.53 -15.54 -26.21
N SER A 32 -32.84 -15.39 -27.51
CA SER A 32 -33.88 -14.47 -27.96
C SER A 32 -35.27 -15.13 -27.85
N GLY A 33 -35.77 -15.21 -26.62
CA GLY A 33 -37.15 -15.62 -26.30
C GLY A 33 -37.67 -14.84 -25.09
N ASP A 34 -38.64 -13.98 -25.37
CA ASP A 34 -39.47 -13.13 -24.49
C ASP A 34 -38.95 -11.73 -24.10
N ASP A 35 -39.72 -10.73 -24.55
CA ASP A 35 -39.66 -9.28 -24.28
C ASP A 35 -39.77 -8.95 -22.79
N ILE A 36 -38.64 -9.01 -22.07
CA ILE A 36 -38.40 -8.29 -20.83
C ILE A 36 -37.04 -7.61 -20.98
N GLY A 37 -37.05 -6.30 -21.28
CA GLY A 37 -35.90 -5.37 -21.33
C GLY A 37 -34.54 -6.00 -21.66
N GLU A 38 -34.09 -5.89 -22.91
CA GLU A 38 -32.77 -6.39 -23.35
C GLU A 38 -31.66 -5.92 -22.39
N LYS A 39 -31.13 -6.84 -21.57
CA LYS A 39 -30.00 -6.55 -20.69
C LYS A 39 -28.79 -6.20 -21.54
N MET A 40 -28.26 -5.00 -21.36
CA MET A 40 -27.11 -4.52 -22.10
C MET A 40 -25.83 -4.95 -21.39
N VAL A 41 -24.92 -5.60 -22.11
CA VAL A 41 -23.57 -5.90 -21.61
C VAL A 41 -22.64 -4.77 -22.04
N LEU A 42 -22.10 -4.02 -21.09
CA LEU A 42 -21.14 -2.95 -21.31
C LEU A 42 -19.75 -3.36 -20.83
N ASN A 43 -18.79 -3.35 -21.75
CA ASN A 43 -17.37 -3.51 -21.42
C ASN A 43 -16.76 -2.13 -21.11
N MET A 44 -16.41 -1.90 -19.85
CA MET A 44 -15.69 -0.70 -19.43
C MET A 44 -14.21 -1.02 -19.22
N GLY A 45 -13.30 -0.33 -19.92
CA GLY A 45 -11.86 -0.58 -19.89
C GLY A 45 -11.35 -1.41 -21.09
N PRO A 46 -10.07 -1.82 -21.11
CA PRO A 46 -9.07 -1.69 -20.04
C PRO A 46 -8.45 -0.29 -19.90
N SER A 47 -8.67 0.59 -20.87
CA SER A 47 -8.20 1.98 -20.85
C SER A 47 -9.39 2.92 -20.66
N HIS A 48 -9.61 3.38 -19.43
CA HIS A 48 -10.61 4.40 -19.11
C HIS A 48 -10.10 5.28 -17.95
N PRO A 49 -10.34 6.61 -17.94
CA PRO A 49 -9.83 7.47 -16.86
C PRO A 49 -10.24 7.02 -15.46
N ALA A 50 -11.50 6.59 -15.29
CA ALA A 50 -12.04 6.13 -14.01
C ALA A 50 -11.53 4.74 -13.54
N THR A 51 -10.76 4.00 -14.36
CA THR A 51 -10.21 2.70 -13.96
C THR A 51 -8.86 2.80 -13.25
N HIS A 52 -8.27 4.02 -13.14
CA HIS A 52 -7.02 4.32 -12.42
C HIS A 52 -5.91 3.27 -12.62
N GLY A 53 -5.65 2.96 -13.88
CA GLY A 53 -4.80 1.87 -14.30
C GLY A 53 -5.51 0.98 -15.32
N VAL A 54 -5.14 -0.30 -15.32
CA VAL A 54 -5.61 -1.28 -16.31
C VAL A 54 -6.58 -2.23 -15.63
N LEU A 55 -7.87 -1.92 -15.72
CA LEU A 55 -8.96 -2.74 -15.19
C LEU A 55 -10.06 -2.84 -16.25
N ARG A 56 -10.56 -4.04 -16.48
CA ARG A 56 -11.74 -4.27 -17.31
C ARG A 56 -12.90 -4.69 -16.42
N LEU A 57 -14.02 -4.00 -16.54
CA LEU A 57 -15.27 -4.30 -15.87
C LEU A 57 -16.30 -4.70 -16.93
N VAL A 58 -16.77 -5.94 -16.87
CA VAL A 58 -17.92 -6.40 -17.68
C VAL A 58 -19.18 -6.17 -16.86
N LEU A 59 -19.98 -5.18 -17.26
CA LEU A 59 -21.19 -4.76 -16.56
C LEU A 59 -22.41 -5.28 -17.32
N GLU A 60 -23.33 -5.94 -16.61
CA GLU A 60 -24.66 -6.27 -17.11
C GLU A 60 -25.65 -5.24 -16.56
N LEU A 61 -26.22 -4.44 -17.45
CA LEU A 61 -27.07 -3.29 -17.15
C LEU A 61 -28.52 -3.58 -17.54
N ASP A 62 -29.44 -3.14 -16.69
CA ASP A 62 -30.87 -3.01 -16.99
C ASP A 62 -31.21 -1.51 -16.91
N GLY A 63 -31.20 -0.85 -18.08
CA GLY A 63 -31.22 0.61 -18.18
C GLY A 63 -30.00 1.24 -17.47
N GLU A 64 -30.25 1.95 -16.37
CA GLU A 64 -29.22 2.59 -15.54
C GLU A 64 -28.78 1.73 -14.34
N ILE A 65 -29.46 0.62 -14.07
CA ILE A 65 -29.20 -0.23 -12.90
C ILE A 65 -28.20 -1.32 -13.26
N ILE A 66 -27.13 -1.40 -12.47
CA ILE A 66 -26.14 -2.48 -12.58
C ILE A 66 -26.70 -3.74 -11.93
N THR A 67 -26.96 -4.78 -12.72
CA THR A 67 -27.43 -6.08 -12.21
C THR A 67 -26.28 -7.00 -11.81
N LYS A 68 -25.16 -6.93 -12.54
CA LYS A 68 -23.96 -7.72 -12.27
C LYS A 68 -22.72 -6.99 -12.77
N ALA A 69 -21.64 -7.08 -12.01
CA ALA A 69 -20.33 -6.55 -12.39
C ALA A 69 -19.29 -7.67 -12.24
N THR A 70 -18.61 -8.01 -13.33
CA THR A 70 -17.53 -9.00 -13.33
C THR A 70 -16.20 -8.27 -13.60
N PRO A 71 -15.36 -8.05 -12.58
CA PRO A 71 -14.04 -7.48 -12.77
C PRO A 71 -13.08 -8.52 -13.36
N ASP A 72 -12.57 -8.21 -14.54
CA ASP A 72 -11.50 -8.95 -15.20
C ASP A 72 -10.16 -8.31 -14.81
N VAL A 73 -9.41 -9.03 -13.98
CA VAL A 73 -8.14 -8.60 -13.39
C VAL A 73 -6.99 -9.43 -13.94
N GLY A 74 -5.77 -8.91 -13.87
CA GLY A 74 -4.55 -9.63 -14.28
C GLY A 74 -3.76 -8.98 -15.40
N PHE A 75 -4.24 -7.87 -15.98
CA PHE A 75 -3.49 -7.10 -16.97
C PHE A 75 -2.14 -6.58 -16.45
N LEU A 76 -2.00 -6.42 -15.13
CA LEU A 76 -0.76 -6.04 -14.45
C LEU A 76 -0.11 -7.19 -13.68
N HIS A 77 -0.55 -8.44 -13.89
CA HIS A 77 0.06 -9.59 -13.25
C HIS A 77 1.46 -9.83 -13.84
N ARG A 78 2.49 -9.73 -13.00
CA ARG A 78 3.89 -9.89 -13.39
C ARG A 78 4.55 -11.15 -12.82
N GLY A 79 3.81 -11.96 -12.07
CA GLY A 79 4.35 -13.15 -11.41
C GLY A 79 5.39 -12.82 -10.33
N ASP A 80 5.20 -11.72 -9.59
CA ASP A 80 6.17 -11.25 -8.58
C ASP A 80 6.47 -12.33 -7.52
N GLU A 81 5.48 -13.13 -7.12
CA GLU A 81 5.65 -14.28 -6.22
C GLU A 81 6.62 -15.33 -6.79
N LYS A 82 6.52 -15.61 -8.10
CA LYS A 82 7.40 -16.57 -8.77
C LYS A 82 8.82 -16.04 -8.92
N ILE A 83 8.95 -14.72 -9.08
CA ILE A 83 10.26 -14.04 -9.10
C ILE A 83 10.89 -14.10 -7.70
N ALA A 84 10.08 -13.96 -6.64
CA ALA A 84 10.54 -14.04 -5.26
C ALA A 84 11.24 -15.36 -4.94
N GLU A 85 10.75 -16.49 -5.47
CA GLU A 85 11.37 -17.82 -5.29
C GLU A 85 12.82 -17.90 -5.81
N ASN A 86 13.17 -17.10 -6.82
CA ASN A 86 14.49 -17.11 -7.46
C ASN A 86 15.43 -16.00 -6.95
N MET A 87 15.00 -15.20 -5.98
CA MET A 87 15.75 -14.05 -5.47
C MET A 87 16.10 -14.19 -4.00
N GLN A 88 17.19 -13.55 -3.60
CA GLN A 88 17.53 -13.40 -2.18
C GLN A 88 16.59 -12.39 -1.52
N TYR A 89 16.40 -12.50 -0.20
CA TYR A 89 15.52 -11.62 0.58
C TYR A 89 15.73 -10.12 0.30
N ASN A 90 16.98 -9.65 0.36
CA ASN A 90 17.28 -8.23 0.11
C ASN A 90 17.20 -7.85 -1.37
N GLN A 91 17.35 -8.80 -2.31
CA GLN A 91 17.17 -8.55 -3.74
C GLN A 91 15.69 -8.40 -4.11
N PHE A 92 14.79 -8.96 -3.32
CA PHE A 92 13.34 -8.88 -3.56
C PHE A 92 12.70 -7.57 -3.06
N VAL A 93 13.32 -6.86 -2.11
CA VAL A 93 12.82 -5.57 -1.58
C VAL A 93 12.39 -4.55 -2.67
N PRO A 94 13.10 -4.36 -3.80
CA PRO A 94 12.64 -3.45 -4.86
C PRO A 94 11.34 -3.87 -5.55
N TYR A 95 10.93 -5.13 -5.44
CA TYR A 95 9.63 -5.60 -5.91
C TYR A 95 8.52 -5.25 -4.91
N THR A 96 8.80 -5.25 -3.61
CA THR A 96 7.80 -4.86 -2.59
C THR A 96 7.40 -3.38 -2.70
N ASP A 97 8.31 -2.52 -3.15
CA ASP A 97 8.01 -1.12 -3.55
C ASP A 97 6.95 -1.02 -4.67
N ARG A 98 6.87 -2.04 -5.53
CA ARG A 98 6.07 -2.03 -6.77
C ARG A 98 4.73 -2.76 -6.65
N LEU A 99 4.49 -3.44 -5.53
CA LEU A 99 3.21 -4.09 -5.22
C LEU A 99 2.12 -3.02 -5.01
N ASP A 100 2.29 -2.19 -3.99
CA ASP A 100 1.54 -0.95 -3.83
C ASP A 100 2.46 0.26 -4.02
N TYR A 101 2.49 0.76 -5.25
CA TYR A 101 3.33 1.89 -5.66
C TYR A 101 2.91 3.23 -5.02
N LEU A 102 1.81 3.29 -4.27
CA LEU A 102 1.39 4.48 -3.53
C LEU A 102 2.05 4.56 -2.14
N ALA A 103 2.35 3.42 -1.52
CA ALA A 103 2.93 3.32 -0.18
C ALA A 103 4.18 2.41 -0.13
N PRO A 104 5.21 2.67 -0.98
CA PRO A 104 6.37 1.79 -1.13
C PRO A 104 7.13 1.56 0.19
N LEU A 105 7.31 2.62 0.99
CA LEU A 105 8.01 2.55 2.28
C LEU A 105 7.33 1.61 3.26
N ALA A 106 5.99 1.66 3.34
CA ALA A 106 5.23 0.82 4.26
C ALA A 106 5.27 -0.66 3.83
N ASN A 107 5.21 -0.96 2.53
CA ASN A 107 5.35 -2.33 2.02
C ASN A 107 6.72 -2.92 2.36
N ASN A 108 7.79 -2.15 2.17
CA ASN A 108 9.14 -2.62 2.51
C ASN A 108 9.28 -2.92 3.99
N VAL A 109 8.63 -2.11 4.84
CA VAL A 109 8.61 -2.34 6.30
C VAL A 109 7.85 -3.62 6.63
N ALA A 110 6.67 -3.85 6.04
CA ALA A 110 5.90 -5.07 6.26
C ALA A 110 6.70 -6.33 5.86
N TYR A 111 7.31 -6.32 4.67
CA TYR A 111 8.16 -7.41 4.21
C TYR A 111 9.38 -7.63 5.09
N ALA A 112 10.10 -6.55 5.46
CA ALA A 112 11.28 -6.66 6.33
C ALA A 112 10.92 -7.24 7.70
N LEU A 113 9.80 -6.82 8.29
CA LEU A 113 9.32 -7.34 9.58
C LEU A 113 8.95 -8.82 9.50
N ALA A 114 8.35 -9.27 8.40
CA ALA A 114 8.05 -10.69 8.21
C ALA A 114 9.33 -11.55 8.23
N VAL A 115 10.35 -11.11 7.48
CA VAL A 115 11.65 -11.83 7.42
C VAL A 115 12.40 -11.73 8.74
N GLU A 116 12.37 -10.58 9.43
CA GLU A 116 13.01 -10.39 10.74
C GLU A 116 12.37 -11.26 11.82
N LYS A 117 11.04 -11.42 11.79
CA LYS A 117 10.30 -12.31 12.69
C LYS A 117 10.66 -13.77 12.44
N LEU A 118 10.89 -14.16 11.18
CA LEU A 118 11.39 -15.49 10.83
C LEU A 118 12.83 -15.72 11.34
N MET A 119 13.67 -14.68 11.31
CA MET A 119 15.04 -14.72 11.83
C MET A 119 15.14 -14.62 13.37
N GLY A 120 14.06 -14.21 14.04
CA GLY A 120 14.07 -13.90 15.48
C GLY A 120 14.90 -12.66 15.82
N TRP A 121 15.03 -11.71 14.91
CA TRP A 121 15.80 -10.48 15.12
C TRP A 121 14.93 -9.37 15.72
N GLU A 122 15.48 -8.68 16.71
CA GLU A 122 14.89 -7.45 17.24
C GLU A 122 15.69 -6.23 16.78
N ILE A 123 14.99 -5.28 16.15
CA ILE A 123 15.57 -4.04 15.64
C ILE A 123 15.84 -3.08 16.81
N PRO A 124 16.94 -2.31 16.77
CA PRO A 124 17.17 -1.23 17.72
C PRO A 124 16.01 -0.21 17.79
N PRO A 125 15.79 0.46 18.94
CA PRO A 125 14.72 1.45 19.11
C PRO A 125 14.74 2.58 18.08
N ARG A 126 15.92 3.06 17.68
CA ARG A 126 16.06 4.10 16.64
C ARG A 126 15.61 3.58 15.27
N GLY A 127 16.01 2.36 14.92
CA GLY A 127 15.57 1.71 13.69
C GLY A 127 14.05 1.53 13.65
N LYS A 128 13.42 1.19 14.78
CA LYS A 128 11.96 1.10 14.89
C LYS A 128 11.29 2.47 14.67
N ALA A 129 11.74 3.51 15.35
CA ALA A 129 11.20 4.88 15.21
C ALA A 129 11.29 5.42 13.77
N ILE A 130 12.41 5.19 13.08
CA ILE A 130 12.57 5.59 11.67
C ILE A 130 11.56 4.87 10.77
N ARG A 131 11.28 3.57 11.01
CA ARG A 131 10.26 2.84 10.24
C ARG A 131 8.86 3.37 10.50
N VAL A 132 8.53 3.76 11.75
CA VAL A 132 7.26 4.41 12.06
C VAL A 132 7.11 5.70 11.26
N ILE A 133 8.15 6.54 11.21
CA ILE A 133 8.13 7.75 10.36
C ILE A 133 7.86 7.38 8.90
N CYS A 134 8.57 6.38 8.36
CA CYS A 134 8.39 5.93 6.98
C CYS A 134 6.96 5.44 6.70
N CYS A 135 6.37 4.68 7.62
CA CYS A 135 5.01 4.15 7.52
C CYS A 135 3.96 5.27 7.55
N GLU A 136 4.07 6.23 8.48
CA GLU A 136 3.08 7.31 8.61
C GLU A 136 3.21 8.34 7.47
N VAL A 137 4.42 8.63 6.99
CA VAL A 137 4.62 9.46 5.78
C VAL A 137 4.02 8.78 4.54
N ALA A 138 4.23 7.46 4.38
CA ALA A 138 3.60 6.70 3.31
C ALA A 138 2.07 6.67 3.43
N ARG A 139 1.54 6.64 4.65
CA ARG A 139 0.10 6.70 4.93
C ARG A 139 -0.51 8.01 4.47
N ILE A 140 0.10 9.14 4.83
CA ILE A 140 -0.35 10.45 4.36
C ILE A 140 -0.32 10.52 2.83
N SER A 141 0.80 10.10 2.20
CA SER A 141 0.92 10.11 0.73
C SER A 141 -0.14 9.26 0.02
N SER A 142 -0.43 8.06 0.54
CA SER A 142 -1.44 7.17 -0.03
C SER A 142 -2.86 7.73 0.13
N HIS A 143 -3.19 8.31 1.28
CA HIS A 143 -4.51 8.92 1.50
C HIS A 143 -4.71 10.18 0.68
N LEU A 144 -3.68 11.01 0.49
CA LEU A 144 -3.74 12.18 -0.39
C LEU A 144 -4.05 11.78 -1.84
N MET A 145 -3.40 10.72 -2.34
CA MET A 145 -3.74 10.19 -3.67
C MET A 145 -5.17 9.65 -3.72
N GLY A 146 -5.57 8.86 -2.72
CA GLY A 146 -6.93 8.30 -2.67
C GLY A 146 -8.01 9.38 -2.63
N LEU A 147 -7.77 10.45 -1.87
CA LEU A 147 -8.60 11.64 -1.78
C LEU A 147 -8.66 12.39 -3.12
N GLY A 148 -7.50 12.69 -3.70
CA GLY A 148 -7.39 13.40 -4.97
C GLY A 148 -8.08 12.65 -6.12
N ALA A 149 -7.81 11.34 -6.25
CA ALA A 149 -8.41 10.51 -7.29
C ALA A 149 -9.94 10.41 -7.15
N MET A 150 -10.43 10.18 -5.92
CA MET A 150 -11.88 10.17 -5.65
C MET A 150 -12.52 11.52 -5.99
N ALA A 151 -11.86 12.64 -5.65
CA ALA A 151 -12.36 13.97 -5.97
C ALA A 151 -12.39 14.19 -7.49
N LEU A 152 -11.34 13.77 -8.21
CA LEU A 152 -11.23 13.90 -9.67
C LEU A 152 -12.33 13.11 -10.39
N ASP A 153 -12.60 11.88 -9.99
CA ASP A 153 -13.64 11.04 -10.59
C ASP A 153 -15.05 11.61 -10.39
N LEU A 154 -15.26 12.34 -9.29
CA LEU A 154 -16.49 13.07 -9.01
C LEU A 154 -16.54 14.46 -9.68
N GLY A 155 -15.47 14.87 -10.38
CA GLY A 155 -15.37 16.11 -11.14
C GLY A 155 -14.67 17.28 -10.43
N ALA A 156 -14.19 17.10 -9.20
CA ALA A 156 -13.51 18.13 -8.42
C ALA A 156 -11.99 18.17 -8.70
N MET A 157 -11.61 18.75 -9.84
CA MET A 157 -10.21 18.83 -10.29
C MET A 157 -9.30 19.67 -9.38
N THR A 158 -9.82 20.71 -8.72
CA THR A 158 -9.00 21.60 -7.87
C THR A 158 -8.39 20.86 -6.69
N VAL A 159 -9.16 19.98 -6.04
CA VAL A 159 -8.68 19.22 -4.87
C VAL A 159 -7.60 18.22 -5.28
N PHE A 160 -7.71 17.62 -6.47
CA PHE A 160 -6.66 16.78 -7.03
C PHE A 160 -5.32 17.53 -7.14
N LEU A 161 -5.33 18.77 -7.64
CA LEU A 161 -4.09 19.56 -7.74
C LEU A 161 -3.51 19.92 -6.37
N TYR A 162 -4.35 20.30 -5.40
CA TYR A 162 -3.89 20.64 -4.04
C TYR A 162 -3.27 19.43 -3.33
N THR A 163 -3.92 18.27 -3.42
CA THR A 163 -3.39 17.03 -2.85
C THR A 163 -2.08 16.60 -3.50
N PHE A 164 -1.89 16.85 -4.80
CA PHE A 164 -0.63 16.59 -5.49
C PHE A 164 0.51 17.53 -5.11
N GLU A 165 0.23 18.81 -4.85
CA GLU A 165 1.23 19.74 -4.33
C GLU A 165 1.79 19.27 -2.99
N GLU A 166 0.90 18.87 -2.06
CA GLU A 166 1.32 18.33 -0.77
C GLU A 166 2.07 17.00 -0.92
N ARG A 167 1.65 16.16 -1.87
CA ARG A 167 2.34 14.91 -2.19
C ARG A 167 3.74 15.12 -2.78
N GLU A 168 3.95 16.21 -3.53
CA GLU A 168 5.26 16.59 -4.05
C GLU A 168 6.24 16.92 -2.91
N LYS A 169 5.78 17.66 -1.89
CA LYS A 169 6.58 17.94 -0.69
C LYS A 169 6.97 16.66 0.05
N ILE A 170 6.07 15.68 0.11
CA ILE A 170 6.39 14.35 0.66
C ILE A 170 7.44 13.63 -0.20
N TYR A 171 7.40 13.79 -1.53
CA TYR A 171 8.44 13.22 -2.39
C TYR A 171 9.81 13.83 -2.20
N ASP A 172 9.89 15.13 -1.93
CA ASP A 172 11.16 15.78 -1.57
C ASP A 172 11.73 15.17 -0.28
N LEU A 173 10.88 14.87 0.71
CA LEU A 173 11.28 14.17 1.93
C LEU A 173 11.74 12.73 1.66
N CYS A 174 11.02 11.99 0.81
CA CYS A 174 11.40 10.63 0.38
C CYS A 174 12.73 10.63 -0.39
N GLU A 175 12.96 11.63 -1.24
CA GLU A 175 14.22 11.79 -1.97
C GLU A 175 15.36 12.12 -1.01
N LEU A 176 15.14 13.02 -0.06
CA LEU A 176 16.14 13.34 0.95
C LEU A 176 16.55 12.10 1.77
N LEU A 177 15.57 11.26 2.12
CA LEU A 177 15.80 10.05 2.90
C LEU A 177 16.49 8.94 2.09
N THR A 178 16.03 8.69 0.86
CA THR A 178 16.32 7.45 0.13
C THR A 178 17.14 7.68 -1.15
N GLY A 179 17.18 8.92 -1.64
CA GLY A 179 17.77 9.29 -2.93
C GLY A 179 16.86 8.98 -4.13
N ALA A 180 15.65 8.47 -3.90
CA ALA A 180 14.66 8.20 -4.93
C ALA A 180 13.29 8.74 -4.50
N ARG A 181 12.48 9.16 -5.46
CA ARG A 181 11.17 9.78 -5.19
C ARG A 181 10.06 8.76 -4.97
N PHE A 182 10.01 7.73 -5.83
CA PHE A 182 8.94 6.71 -5.82
C PHE A 182 9.45 5.33 -5.39
N THR A 183 10.52 4.81 -6.00
CA THR A 183 11.04 3.46 -5.71
C THR A 183 12.18 3.55 -4.71
N THR A 184 11.83 3.49 -3.43
CA THR A 184 12.74 3.89 -2.35
C THR A 184 13.71 2.81 -1.90
N SER A 185 13.29 1.54 -1.84
CA SER A 185 14.05 0.38 -1.36
C SER A 185 14.93 0.68 -0.13
N TYR A 186 14.40 1.52 0.77
CA TYR A 186 15.16 2.11 1.88
C TYR A 186 15.28 1.17 3.07
N THR A 187 14.16 0.56 3.44
CA THR A 187 14.11 -0.48 4.46
C THR A 187 14.73 -1.75 3.92
N ARG A 188 15.59 -2.38 4.72
CA ARG A 188 16.19 -3.68 4.41
C ARG A 188 15.89 -4.65 5.54
N VAL A 189 15.99 -5.94 5.26
CA VAL A 189 15.90 -6.95 6.31
C VAL A 189 17.05 -6.71 7.29
N GLY A 190 16.72 -6.49 8.57
CA GLY A 190 17.66 -6.16 9.65
C GLY A 190 17.81 -4.67 9.97
N GLY A 191 17.12 -3.76 9.25
CA GLY A 191 17.14 -2.32 9.56
C GLY A 191 16.88 -1.42 8.35
N GLN A 192 17.78 -0.48 8.08
CA GLN A 192 17.72 0.47 6.97
C GLN A 192 19.07 0.62 6.29
N ILE A 193 19.07 1.11 5.05
CA ILE A 193 20.30 1.32 4.28
C ILE A 193 21.18 2.45 4.81
N ARG A 194 20.57 3.53 5.35
CA ARG A 194 21.27 4.71 5.86
C ARG A 194 20.45 5.37 6.97
N ASP A 195 21.12 6.10 7.86
CA ASP A 195 20.43 6.87 8.90
C ASP A 195 19.80 8.15 8.32
N LEU A 196 18.94 8.81 9.10
CA LEU A 196 18.32 10.09 8.76
C LEU A 196 19.39 11.16 8.49
N PRO A 197 19.32 11.90 7.37
CA PRO A 197 20.20 13.04 7.16
C PRO A 197 19.83 14.18 8.13
N ALA A 198 20.81 15.01 8.50
CA ALA A 198 20.63 16.06 9.51
C ALA A 198 19.48 17.05 9.17
N ASN A 199 19.22 17.27 7.88
CA ASN A 199 18.18 18.18 7.41
C ASN A 199 16.77 17.57 7.37
N PHE A 200 16.62 16.26 7.61
CA PHE A 200 15.33 15.58 7.47
C PHE A 200 14.32 16.02 8.54
N ILE A 201 14.72 16.00 9.81
CA ILE A 201 13.83 16.34 10.93
C ILE A 201 13.31 17.78 10.82
N PRO A 202 14.16 18.81 10.54
CA PRO A 202 13.66 20.17 10.33
C PRO A 202 12.71 20.31 9.13
N GLN A 203 12.95 19.59 8.04
CA GLN A 203 12.06 19.64 6.87
C GLN A 203 10.74 18.94 7.12
N LEU A 204 10.75 17.80 7.82
CA LEU A 204 9.54 17.10 8.23
C LEU A 204 8.70 17.97 9.17
N GLY A 205 9.32 18.67 10.14
CA GLY A 205 8.62 19.62 11.00
C GLY A 205 7.92 20.74 10.22
N LYS A 206 8.63 21.36 9.26
CA LYS A 206 8.05 22.39 8.39
C LYS A 206 6.88 21.86 7.56
N PHE A 207 7.00 20.65 7.02
CA PHE A 207 5.91 20.00 6.30
C PHE A 207 4.68 19.83 7.20
N LEU A 208 4.85 19.29 8.40
CA LEU A 208 3.75 19.06 9.36
C LEU A 208 3.05 20.36 9.78
N GLU A 209 3.79 21.46 9.96
CA GLU A 209 3.21 22.78 10.25
C GLU A 209 2.32 23.28 9.10
N THR A 210 2.75 23.08 7.85
CA THR A 210 1.99 23.51 6.67
C THR A 210 0.84 22.56 6.30
N PHE A 211 0.97 21.28 6.62
CA PHE A 211 0.07 20.23 6.17
C PHE A 211 -1.31 20.31 6.82
N GLY A 212 -1.39 20.60 8.12
CA GLY A 212 -2.67 20.70 8.85
C GLY A 212 -3.64 21.71 8.21
N PRO A 213 -3.26 22.98 8.06
CA PRO A 213 -4.11 23.99 7.41
C PRO A 213 -4.49 23.64 5.96
N LYS A 214 -3.58 23.00 5.22
CA LYS A 214 -3.81 22.58 3.83
C LYS A 214 -4.79 21.42 3.72
N LEU A 215 -4.73 20.48 4.66
CA LEU A 215 -5.70 19.41 4.77
C LEU A 215 -7.09 19.97 5.12
N ASP A 216 -7.18 20.92 6.04
CA ASP A 216 -8.44 21.57 6.40
C ASP A 216 -9.01 22.40 5.23
N GLU A 217 -8.16 23.03 4.41
CA GLU A 217 -8.59 23.68 3.17
C GLU A 217 -9.22 22.68 2.19
N CYS A 218 -8.60 21.50 2.00
CA CYS A 218 -9.15 20.44 1.15
C CYS A 218 -10.46 19.85 1.72
N ASP A 219 -10.52 19.64 3.03
CA ASP A 219 -11.69 19.13 3.76
C ASP A 219 -12.89 20.08 3.63
N ASN A 220 -12.65 21.39 3.81
CA ASN A 220 -13.68 22.43 3.69
C ASN A 220 -14.31 22.48 2.28
N LEU A 221 -13.55 22.18 1.23
CA LEU A 221 -14.05 22.17 -0.16
C LEU A 221 -14.96 20.97 -0.46
N LEU A 222 -14.84 19.86 0.29
CA LEU A 222 -15.51 18.60 0.00
C LEU A 222 -16.59 18.24 1.02
N THR A 223 -16.27 18.25 2.32
CA THR A 223 -17.12 17.70 3.39
C THR A 223 -18.46 18.42 3.52
N ARG A 224 -18.51 19.74 3.29
CA ARG A 224 -19.77 20.52 3.31
C ARG A 224 -20.39 20.71 1.93
N ASN A 225 -19.75 20.20 0.88
CA ASN A 225 -20.24 20.37 -0.48
C ASN A 225 -21.41 19.42 -0.73
N ARG A 226 -22.59 19.98 -0.97
CA ARG A 226 -23.81 19.22 -1.27
C ARG A 226 -23.62 18.23 -2.41
N ILE A 227 -22.91 18.61 -3.48
CA ILE A 227 -22.69 17.73 -4.64
C ILE A 227 -21.87 16.51 -4.22
N PHE A 228 -20.85 16.70 -3.38
CA PHE A 228 -20.01 15.61 -2.91
C PHE A 228 -20.79 14.67 -1.97
N VAL A 229 -21.54 15.24 -1.03
CA VAL A 229 -22.39 14.48 -0.11
C VAL A 229 -23.44 13.68 -0.87
N ASP A 230 -24.19 14.31 -1.80
CA ASP A 230 -25.23 13.64 -2.59
C ASP A 230 -24.66 12.50 -3.46
N ARG A 231 -23.35 12.52 -3.78
CA ARG A 231 -22.65 11.52 -4.61
C ARG A 231 -21.84 10.49 -3.82
N THR A 232 -21.77 10.59 -2.50
CA THR A 232 -20.98 9.69 -1.65
C THR A 232 -21.78 9.09 -0.49
N ARG A 233 -22.77 9.82 0.02
CA ARG A 233 -23.65 9.36 1.07
C ARG A 233 -24.58 8.27 0.55
N ASP A 234 -24.80 7.25 1.36
CA ASP A 234 -25.68 6.10 1.06
C ASP A 234 -25.28 5.27 -0.19
N ILE A 235 -24.06 5.48 -0.71
CA ILE A 235 -23.52 4.75 -1.86
C ILE A 235 -22.48 3.73 -1.38
N GLY A 236 -22.58 2.50 -1.89
CA GLY A 236 -21.64 1.43 -1.56
C GLY A 236 -21.65 1.04 -0.08
N VAL A 237 -22.82 1.05 0.55
CA VAL A 237 -23.01 0.67 1.96
C VAL A 237 -22.66 -0.80 2.14
N ILE A 238 -21.71 -1.09 3.03
CA ILE A 238 -21.33 -2.47 3.37
C ILE A 238 -21.71 -2.76 4.82
N PRO A 239 -22.68 -3.65 5.08
CA PRO A 239 -23.07 -3.99 6.44
C PRO A 239 -21.96 -4.79 7.13
N ARG A 240 -21.88 -4.68 8.47
CA ARG A 240 -20.83 -5.30 9.30
C ARG A 240 -20.61 -6.79 9.02
N ASP A 241 -21.68 -7.55 8.88
CA ASP A 241 -21.60 -9.00 8.63
C ASP A 241 -20.93 -9.32 7.28
N ARG A 242 -21.15 -8.48 6.26
CA ARG A 242 -20.55 -8.65 4.93
C ARG A 242 -19.10 -8.24 4.91
N VAL A 243 -18.72 -7.18 5.64
CA VAL A 243 -17.32 -6.77 5.79
C VAL A 243 -16.48 -7.93 6.32
N ILE A 244 -16.97 -8.59 7.37
CA ILE A 244 -16.27 -9.74 7.99
C ILE A 244 -16.27 -10.93 7.03
N ALA A 245 -17.41 -11.25 6.40
CA ALA A 245 -17.51 -12.38 5.48
C ALA A 245 -16.60 -12.25 4.24
N TYR A 246 -16.37 -11.02 3.76
CA TYR A 246 -15.48 -10.74 2.63
C TYR A 246 -14.05 -10.41 3.04
N ALA A 247 -13.71 -10.53 4.33
CA ALA A 247 -12.38 -10.23 4.86
C ALA A 247 -11.85 -8.84 4.45
N LEU A 248 -12.74 -7.84 4.39
CA LEU A 248 -12.32 -6.46 4.13
C LEU A 248 -11.58 -5.92 5.36
N SER A 249 -10.51 -5.17 5.14
CA SER A 249 -9.65 -4.61 6.21
C SER A 249 -9.45 -3.10 6.05
N GLY A 250 -8.80 -2.48 7.05
CA GLY A 250 -8.42 -1.07 7.00
C GLY A 250 -9.60 -0.08 7.01
N PRO A 251 -9.50 1.03 6.24
CA PRO A 251 -10.56 2.04 6.19
C PRO A 251 -11.92 1.52 5.75
N ASN A 252 -11.96 0.45 4.94
CA ASN A 252 -13.23 -0.17 4.52
C ASN A 252 -13.94 -0.86 5.68
N LEU A 253 -13.19 -1.51 6.57
CA LEU A 253 -13.73 -2.15 7.77
C LEU A 253 -14.09 -1.11 8.84
N ARG A 254 -13.22 -0.12 9.04
CA ARG A 254 -13.44 0.97 10.01
C ARG A 254 -14.63 1.84 9.62
N GLY A 255 -14.85 2.07 8.33
CA GLY A 255 -16.03 2.79 7.81
C GLY A 255 -17.36 2.16 8.23
N SER A 256 -17.45 0.84 8.32
CA SER A 256 -18.66 0.12 8.76
C SER A 256 -18.81 0.04 10.29
N GLY A 257 -17.97 0.73 11.05
CA GLY A 257 -18.06 0.84 12.51
C GLY A 257 -17.49 -0.34 13.28
N ILE A 258 -16.55 -1.09 12.70
CA ILE A 258 -15.78 -2.11 13.41
C ILE A 258 -14.43 -1.51 13.82
N GLU A 259 -14.18 -1.41 15.11
CA GLU A 259 -12.90 -0.93 15.63
C GLU A 259 -11.85 -2.06 15.53
N HIS A 260 -11.15 -2.12 14.40
CA HIS A 260 -10.03 -3.02 14.18
C HIS A 260 -8.91 -2.28 13.44
N ASP A 261 -7.77 -2.14 14.11
CA ASP A 261 -6.52 -1.60 13.59
C ASP A 261 -5.39 -2.46 14.18
N LEU A 262 -4.54 -3.02 13.31
CA LEU A 262 -3.45 -3.88 13.76
C LEU A 262 -2.45 -3.12 14.62
N ARG A 263 -2.27 -1.81 14.43
CA ARG A 263 -1.32 -1.00 15.22
C ARG A 263 -1.68 -0.93 16.71
N ARG A 264 -2.96 -1.07 17.06
CA ARG A 264 -3.42 -1.14 18.46
C ARG A 264 -3.66 -2.57 18.95
N LYS A 265 -4.21 -3.46 18.11
CA LYS A 265 -4.55 -4.83 18.53
C LYS A 265 -3.34 -5.77 18.55
N HIS A 266 -2.46 -5.63 17.56
CA HIS A 266 -1.25 -6.42 17.39
C HIS A 266 -0.07 -5.48 17.11
N PRO A 267 0.33 -4.70 18.12
CA PRO A 267 1.30 -3.64 17.94
C PRO A 267 2.65 -4.19 17.47
N TYR A 268 3.23 -3.50 16.49
CA TYR A 268 4.56 -3.72 15.95
C TYR A 268 5.34 -2.40 16.01
N LEU A 269 6.67 -2.44 15.86
CA LEU A 269 7.53 -1.23 15.87
C LEU A 269 7.32 -0.26 17.05
N ASP A 270 6.85 -0.79 18.19
CA ASP A 270 6.53 -0.03 19.41
C ASP A 270 5.42 1.02 19.20
N TYR A 271 4.45 0.75 18.31
CA TYR A 271 3.26 1.61 18.11
C TYR A 271 2.49 1.90 19.42
N ASP A 272 2.59 1.04 20.43
CA ASP A 272 2.02 1.20 21.78
C ASP A 272 2.50 2.45 22.53
N GLN A 273 3.65 3.00 22.17
CA GLN A 273 4.24 4.17 22.84
C GLN A 273 3.66 5.50 22.35
N TYR A 274 2.88 5.47 21.27
CA TYR A 274 2.29 6.65 20.64
C TYR A 274 0.80 6.75 20.92
N ASP A 275 0.35 7.96 21.21
CA ASP A 275 -1.05 8.25 21.48
C ASP A 275 -1.77 8.72 20.20
N PHE A 276 -2.58 7.85 19.63
CA PHE A 276 -3.41 8.12 18.46
C PHE A 276 -4.76 7.42 18.59
N GLU A 277 -5.83 8.00 18.05
CA GLU A 277 -7.17 7.42 18.10
C GLU A 277 -7.48 6.62 16.84
N VAL A 278 -8.19 5.50 16.99
CA VAL A 278 -8.67 4.70 15.86
C VAL A 278 -10.03 5.25 15.43
N VAL A 279 -10.11 5.75 14.21
CA VAL A 279 -11.30 6.40 13.68
C VAL A 279 -12.25 5.35 13.12
N THR A 280 -13.53 5.42 13.49
CA THR A 280 -14.57 4.52 12.98
C THR A 280 -15.73 5.30 12.38
N GLY A 281 -16.26 4.82 11.26
CA GLY A 281 -17.52 5.30 10.69
C GLY A 281 -18.75 4.67 11.37
N ALA A 282 -19.94 5.09 10.96
CA ALA A 282 -21.20 4.65 11.55
C ALA A 282 -22.05 3.82 10.57
N THR A 283 -22.18 4.27 9.31
CA THR A 283 -23.08 3.69 8.31
C THR A 283 -22.35 2.73 7.36
N GLY A 284 -21.05 2.96 7.09
CA GLY A 284 -20.27 2.14 6.15
C GLY A 284 -20.47 2.50 4.68
N ASP A 285 -20.90 3.74 4.41
CA ASP A 285 -20.98 4.29 3.06
C ASP A 285 -19.62 4.82 2.55
N CYS A 286 -19.58 5.30 1.31
CA CYS A 286 -18.38 5.92 0.75
C CYS A 286 -17.96 7.19 1.50
N TYR A 287 -18.92 7.94 2.06
CA TYR A 287 -18.65 9.18 2.78
C TYR A 287 -17.93 8.93 4.12
N ASP A 288 -18.38 7.95 4.89
CA ASP A 288 -17.72 7.53 6.13
C ASP A 288 -16.29 7.03 5.86
N ARG A 289 -16.09 6.24 4.80
CA ARG A 289 -14.73 5.80 4.40
C ARG A 289 -13.82 6.97 4.01
N TYR A 290 -14.38 8.01 3.41
CA TYR A 290 -13.67 9.24 3.09
C TYR A 290 -13.26 9.99 4.36
N LEU A 291 -14.19 10.17 5.31
CA LEU A 291 -13.91 10.83 6.59
C LEU A 291 -12.86 10.09 7.42
N VAL A 292 -12.95 8.75 7.46
CA VAL A 292 -11.94 7.90 8.14
C VAL A 292 -10.55 8.17 7.58
N ARG A 293 -10.37 8.31 6.26
CA ARG A 293 -9.06 8.60 5.65
C ARG A 293 -8.55 10.01 5.97
N ILE A 294 -9.43 11.00 6.03
CA ILE A 294 -9.04 12.37 6.42
C ILE A 294 -8.56 12.39 7.86
N GLU A 295 -9.33 11.78 8.75
CA GLU A 295 -8.98 11.77 10.16
C GLU A 295 -7.75 10.89 10.44
N GLU A 296 -7.56 9.79 9.70
CA GLU A 296 -6.32 9.01 9.72
C GLU A 296 -5.10 9.85 9.32
N MET A 297 -5.20 10.78 8.36
CA MET A 297 -4.10 11.70 8.04
C MET A 297 -3.78 12.63 9.21
N ARG A 298 -4.80 13.13 9.94
CA ARG A 298 -4.60 13.95 11.15
C ARG A 298 -3.91 13.15 12.26
N GLN A 299 -4.35 11.91 12.50
CA GLN A 299 -3.73 11.01 13.47
C GLN A 299 -2.30 10.63 13.06
N SER A 300 -2.03 10.43 11.78
CA SER A 300 -0.68 10.17 11.26
C SER A 300 0.25 11.36 11.53
N ALA A 301 -0.22 12.59 11.30
CA ALA A 301 0.54 13.79 11.62
C ALA A 301 0.81 13.92 13.14
N LYS A 302 -0.16 13.57 13.99
CA LYS A 302 0.01 13.52 15.45
C LYS A 302 1.08 12.50 15.88
N ILE A 303 1.10 11.31 15.26
CA ILE A 303 2.14 10.30 15.52
C ILE A 303 3.51 10.84 15.09
N LEU A 304 3.62 11.45 13.91
CA LEU A 304 4.89 11.99 13.43
C LEU A 304 5.50 13.03 14.38
N TRP A 305 4.70 13.95 14.93
CA TRP A 305 5.17 14.87 15.98
C TRP A 305 5.73 14.15 17.20
N GLN A 306 5.01 13.13 17.71
CA GLN A 306 5.46 12.36 18.86
C GLN A 306 6.74 11.57 18.60
N VAL A 307 6.92 11.04 17.38
CA VAL A 307 8.14 10.30 17.01
C VAL A 307 9.34 11.24 16.91
N ILE A 308 9.13 12.46 16.39
CA ILE A 308 10.18 13.48 16.34
C ILE A 308 10.66 13.84 17.75
N ASP A 309 9.74 14.03 18.69
CA ASP A 309 10.06 14.41 20.07
C ASP A 309 10.75 13.29 20.86
N LYS A 310 10.37 12.03 20.61
CA LYS A 310 10.87 10.85 21.32
C LYS A 310 12.02 10.14 20.60
N LEU A 311 12.58 10.70 19.52
CA LEU A 311 13.54 9.99 18.67
C LEU A 311 14.80 9.56 19.46
N PRO A 312 15.04 8.26 19.67
CA PRO A 312 16.19 7.81 20.42
C PRO A 312 17.48 7.91 19.58
N SER A 313 18.59 8.18 20.25
CA SER A 313 19.93 8.01 19.67
C SER A 313 20.34 6.54 19.72
N GLY A 314 21.14 6.08 18.76
CA GLY A 314 21.62 4.69 18.74
C GLY A 314 21.87 4.14 17.34
N PRO A 315 22.20 2.84 17.24
CA PRO A 315 22.31 2.16 15.96
C PRO A 315 20.93 2.01 15.31
N ILE A 316 20.90 2.04 13.97
CA ILE A 316 19.69 1.83 13.18
C ILE A 316 19.47 0.35 12.80
N ASN A 317 20.57 -0.40 12.71
CA ASN A 317 20.62 -1.76 12.21
C ASN A 317 20.92 -2.75 13.33
N VAL A 318 20.39 -3.97 13.20
CA VAL A 318 20.71 -5.09 14.09
C VAL A 318 22.22 -5.34 14.10
N ALA A 319 22.77 -5.58 15.29
CA ALA A 319 24.19 -5.81 15.50
C ALA A 319 24.60 -7.27 15.17
N ASP A 320 24.24 -7.76 13.98
CA ASP A 320 24.71 -9.05 13.47
C ASP A 320 25.64 -8.86 12.27
N TRP A 321 26.94 -9.01 12.50
CA TRP A 321 28.00 -8.81 11.52
C TRP A 321 28.09 -9.92 10.47
N LYS A 322 27.45 -11.08 10.69
CA LYS A 322 27.47 -12.18 9.72
C LYS A 322 26.47 -12.00 8.60
N ASN A 323 25.35 -11.36 8.91
CA ASN A 323 24.20 -11.26 8.02
C ASN A 323 23.95 -9.84 7.51
N MET A 324 24.48 -8.81 8.18
CA MET A 324 24.37 -7.42 7.73
C MET A 324 25.62 -6.95 6.98
N LEU A 325 25.41 -6.00 6.07
CA LEU A 325 26.51 -5.33 5.38
C LEU A 325 27.28 -4.45 6.36
N PRO A 326 28.60 -4.66 6.53
CA PRO A 326 29.40 -3.82 7.40
C PRO A 326 29.61 -2.41 6.80
N PRO A 327 29.92 -1.41 7.64
CA PRO A 327 30.20 -0.05 7.16
C PRO A 327 31.34 -0.04 6.15
N LYS A 328 31.16 0.67 5.03
CA LYS A 328 32.18 0.73 3.94
C LYS A 328 33.57 1.14 4.42
N SER A 329 33.66 2.03 5.42
CA SER A 329 34.93 2.44 6.02
C SER A 329 35.70 1.26 6.64
N ARG A 330 34.99 0.30 7.26
CA ARG A 330 35.61 -0.89 7.85
C ARG A 330 35.97 -1.94 6.81
N VAL A 331 35.14 -2.11 5.78
CA VAL A 331 35.40 -3.01 4.64
C VAL A 331 36.72 -2.69 3.95
N MET A 332 37.06 -1.41 3.81
CA MET A 332 38.30 -0.99 3.15
C MET A 332 39.55 -1.15 4.04
N THR A 333 39.39 -1.41 5.34
CA THR A 333 40.51 -1.45 6.31
C THR A 333 40.74 -2.84 6.91
N LYS A 334 39.68 -3.65 7.05
CA LYS A 334 39.73 -4.97 7.70
C LYS A 334 39.36 -6.08 6.73
N MET A 335 40.16 -7.14 6.73
CA MET A 335 39.94 -8.30 5.86
C MET A 335 38.67 -9.07 6.23
N GLU A 336 38.36 -9.21 7.52
CA GLU A 336 37.17 -9.95 7.98
C GLU A 336 35.89 -9.29 7.46
N GLU A 337 35.81 -7.96 7.54
CA GLU A 337 34.66 -7.16 7.09
C GLU A 337 34.49 -7.25 5.57
N LEU A 338 35.59 -7.37 4.82
CA LEU A 338 35.55 -7.60 3.38
C LEU A 338 35.02 -8.99 3.04
N ILE A 339 35.43 -10.03 3.78
CA ILE A 339 34.90 -11.39 3.62
C ILE A 339 33.39 -11.41 3.90
N HIS A 340 32.94 -10.76 4.98
CA HIS A 340 31.52 -10.65 5.30
C HIS A 340 30.73 -9.92 4.22
N HIS A 341 31.24 -8.77 3.76
CA HIS A 341 30.63 -8.05 2.66
C HIS A 341 30.50 -8.91 1.40
N PHE A 342 31.54 -9.67 1.04
CA PHE A 342 31.51 -10.55 -0.12
C PHE A 342 30.47 -11.67 0.01
N ILE A 343 30.42 -12.35 1.16
CA ILE A 343 29.47 -13.44 1.42
C ILE A 343 28.03 -12.93 1.42
N VAL A 344 27.74 -11.83 2.12
CA VAL A 344 26.37 -11.27 2.21
C VAL A 344 25.86 -10.83 0.84
N VAL A 345 26.72 -10.29 -0.03
CA VAL A 345 26.32 -9.86 -1.38
C VAL A 345 26.16 -11.05 -2.35
N THR A 346 26.95 -12.11 -2.20
CA THR A 346 26.94 -13.27 -3.12
C THR A 346 25.97 -14.37 -2.70
N GLU A 347 26.07 -14.85 -1.46
CA GLU A 347 25.20 -15.91 -0.92
C GLU A 347 23.88 -15.38 -0.34
N GLY A 348 23.86 -14.12 0.11
CA GLY A 348 22.68 -13.52 0.71
C GLY A 348 22.42 -13.94 2.16
N LEU A 349 21.27 -13.52 2.66
CA LEU A 349 20.79 -13.82 4.01
C LEU A 349 20.32 -15.28 4.10
N LYS A 350 20.88 -16.06 5.05
CA LYS A 350 20.46 -17.45 5.31
C LYS A 350 19.40 -17.50 6.40
N ALA A 351 18.15 -17.63 5.98
CA ALA A 351 17.01 -17.78 6.87
C ALA A 351 16.92 -19.20 7.46
N PRO A 352 16.48 -19.36 8.73
CA PRO A 352 16.11 -20.66 9.26
C PRO A 352 14.92 -21.25 8.48
N PRO A 353 14.83 -22.58 8.31
CA PRO A 353 13.68 -23.20 7.68
C PRO A 353 12.42 -22.98 8.53
N GLY A 354 11.38 -22.41 7.93
CA GLY A 354 10.10 -22.15 8.60
C GLY A 354 9.15 -21.35 7.72
N GLU A 355 7.88 -21.29 8.15
CA GLU A 355 6.83 -20.50 7.51
C GLU A 355 6.33 -19.47 8.52
N ILE A 356 6.06 -18.25 8.05
CA ILE A 356 5.55 -17.19 8.91
C ILE A 356 4.54 -16.32 8.17
N TYR A 357 3.54 -15.87 8.91
CA TYR A 357 2.62 -14.83 8.49
C TYR A 357 2.80 -13.62 9.40
N PHE A 358 2.95 -12.45 8.80
CA PHE A 358 3.02 -11.18 9.50
C PHE A 358 2.19 -10.16 8.74
N ALA A 359 1.17 -9.65 9.40
CA ALA A 359 0.28 -8.65 8.86
C ALA A 359 0.62 -7.27 9.45
N ALA A 360 0.78 -6.28 8.58
CA ALA A 360 0.93 -4.87 8.95
C ALA A 360 -0.29 -4.07 8.50
N GLU A 361 -0.60 -3.00 9.25
CA GLU A 361 -1.63 -2.05 8.86
C GLU A 361 -1.06 -1.11 7.80
N ASN A 362 -1.25 -1.41 6.53
CA ASN A 362 -0.92 -0.50 5.42
C ASN A 362 -2.04 0.55 5.25
N PRO A 363 -1.85 1.66 4.51
CA PRO A 363 -2.89 2.68 4.30
C PRO A 363 -4.16 2.15 3.61
N LYS A 364 -4.03 1.07 2.84
CA LYS A 364 -5.17 0.39 2.19
C LYS A 364 -5.86 -0.64 3.09
N GLY A 365 -5.22 -1.03 4.19
CA GLY A 365 -5.68 -2.07 5.11
C GLY A 365 -4.57 -3.07 5.44
N GLU A 366 -4.98 -4.26 5.85
CA GLU A 366 -4.09 -5.35 6.22
C GLU A 366 -3.26 -5.83 5.02
N LEU A 367 -1.93 -5.73 5.13
CA LEU A 367 -0.98 -6.28 4.17
C LEU A 367 -0.19 -7.38 4.88
N GLY A 368 -0.24 -8.61 4.36
CA GLY A 368 0.42 -9.77 4.96
C GLY A 368 1.18 -10.65 3.97
#